data_AF-A0A5M5ZM14-F1
#
_entry.id   AF-A0A5M5ZM14-F1
#
_cell.length_a   1.000
_cell.length_b   1.000
_cell.length_c   1.000
_cell.angle_alpha   90.00
_cell.angle_beta   90.00
_cell.angle_gamma   90.00
#
_symmetry.space_group_name_H-M   'P 1'
#
loop_
_entity.id
_entity.type
_entity.pdbx_description
1 polymer ?
#
loop_
_entity_poly.entity_id
_entity_poly.type
_entity_poly.pdbx_seq_one_letter_code
_entity_poly.pdbx_strand_id
1 'polypeptide(L)'
;ERGREFDTVCCIYSTAPFVTPERLREAYGKMNSEIDSVFTCVAYSYPIQRSLHIVDGRIGMVYPEYMNARSQDLEPIYHDAGQFYFSRINSFVESRTFWGKNTAGLVLSELEVQDLDTLTDWTLAEMKYELLHR
;
A
#
# COMPACT_ATOMS: atom_id res chain seq x y z
N GLU A 1 9.92 32.72 -0.52
CA GLU A 1 10.41 31.43 0.00
C GLU A 1 11.17 31.64 1.29
N ARG A 2 11.13 30.69 2.25
CA ARG A 2 11.76 30.83 3.58
C ARG A 2 13.22 30.34 3.65
N GLY A 3 13.88 30.06 2.52
CA GLY A 3 15.29 29.62 2.48
C GLY A 3 15.56 28.33 3.25
N ARG A 4 14.58 27.42 3.33
CA ARG A 4 14.70 26.13 4.00
C ARG A 4 14.94 25.04 2.97
N GLU A 5 15.95 24.22 3.22
CA GLU A 5 16.23 23.00 2.46
C GLU A 5 15.68 21.79 3.24
N PHE A 6 15.21 20.79 2.49
CA PHE A 6 14.70 19.54 3.02
C PHE A 6 15.40 18.40 2.28
N ASP A 7 15.63 17.29 2.97
CA ASP A 7 16.29 16.11 2.39
C ASP A 7 15.29 15.00 2.01
N THR A 8 14.05 15.12 2.46
CA THR A 8 13.00 14.11 2.31
C THR A 8 11.71 14.77 1.86
N VAL A 9 11.00 14.10 0.96
CA VAL A 9 9.64 14.44 0.54
C VAL A 9 8.67 13.36 1.03
N CYS A 10 7.46 13.78 1.40
CA CYS A 10 6.34 12.90 1.67
C CYS A 10 5.17 13.32 0.80
N CYS A 11 4.67 12.41 -0.04
CA CYS A 11 3.43 12.59 -0.78
C CYS A 11 2.34 11.84 -0.03
N ILE A 12 1.23 12.52 0.29
CA ILE A 12 0.07 11.93 0.96
C ILE A 12 -1.12 12.08 0.03
N TYR A 13 -1.82 10.98 -0.25
CA TYR A 13 -3.02 11.01 -1.08
C TYR A 13 -4.24 11.38 -0.24
N SER A 14 -5.06 12.28 -0.78
CA SER A 14 -6.25 12.79 -0.10
C SER A 14 -7.38 11.75 -0.01
N THR A 15 -7.32 10.69 -0.81
CA THR A 15 -8.32 9.60 -0.86
C THR A 15 -8.07 8.50 0.17
N ALA A 16 -7.02 8.62 0.99
CA ALA A 16 -6.71 7.69 2.07
C ALA A 16 -7.11 8.28 3.44
N PRO A 17 -8.35 8.04 3.94
CA PRO A 17 -8.87 8.70 5.14
C PRO A 17 -8.24 8.23 6.45
N PHE A 18 -7.53 7.09 6.43
CA PHE A 18 -6.98 6.44 7.63
C PHE A 18 -5.49 6.70 7.86
N VAL A 19 -4.89 7.66 7.15
CA VAL A 19 -3.52 8.09 7.42
C VAL A 19 -3.41 8.67 8.83
N THR A 20 -2.52 8.11 9.65
CA THR A 20 -2.26 8.61 11.01
C THR A 20 -0.85 9.18 11.17
N PRO A 21 -0.64 10.14 12.09
CA PRO A 21 0.71 10.63 12.43
C PRO A 21 1.65 9.50 12.86
N GLU A 22 1.13 8.47 13.52
CA GLU A 22 1.88 7.31 14.00
C GLU A 22 2.47 6.52 12.83
N ARG A 23 1.66 6.23 11.79
CA ARG A 23 2.12 5.55 10.58
C ARG A 23 3.11 6.38 9.77
N LEU A 24 2.92 7.71 9.70
CA LEU A 24 3.89 8.60 9.06
C LEU A 24 5.25 8.57 9.78
N ARG A 25 5.27 8.61 11.12
CA ARG A 25 6.51 8.51 11.91
C ARG A 25 7.17 7.14 11.75
N GLU A 26 6.39 6.07 11.75
CA GLU A 26 6.89 4.70 11.55
C GLU A 26 7.55 4.54 10.19
N ALA A 27 6.90 5.01 9.12
CA ALA A 27 7.44 4.97 7.77
C ALA A 27 8.73 5.79 7.64
N TYR A 28 8.74 7.01 8.17
CA TYR A 28 9.95 7.83 8.19
C TYR A 28 11.09 7.16 8.96
N GLY A 29 10.79 6.49 10.08
CA GLY A 29 11.75 5.74 10.88
C GLY A 29 12.36 4.51 10.17
N LYS A 30 11.75 4.00 9.10
CA LYS A 30 12.31 2.93 8.28
C LYS A 30 13.39 3.42 7.30
N MET A 31 13.41 4.71 6.97
CA MET A 31 14.44 5.29 6.10
C MET A 31 15.80 5.26 6.80
N ASN A 32 16.83 4.83 6.07
CA ASN A 32 18.20 4.75 6.59
C ASN A 32 19.21 4.89 5.44
N SER A 33 20.47 4.47 5.62
CA SER A 33 21.50 4.56 4.57
C SER A 33 21.26 3.63 3.37
N GLU A 34 20.45 2.58 3.53
CA GLU A 34 20.13 1.58 2.52
C GLU A 34 18.70 1.71 1.97
N ILE A 35 17.81 2.39 2.70
CA ILE A 35 16.40 2.58 2.31
C ILE A 35 16.15 4.04 1.96
N ASP A 36 15.92 4.28 0.67
CA ASP A 36 15.72 5.61 0.09
C ASP A 36 14.25 6.03 0.07
N SER A 37 13.33 5.07 -0.02
CA SER A 37 11.90 5.31 -0.10
C SER A 37 11.12 4.32 0.75
N VAL A 38 9.98 4.77 1.26
CA VAL A 38 9.06 3.94 2.05
C VAL A 38 7.63 4.30 1.67
N PHE A 39 6.81 3.31 1.36
CA PHE A 39 5.38 3.52 1.15
C PHE A 39 4.57 2.39 1.75
N THR A 40 3.28 2.63 1.89
CA THR A 40 2.34 1.72 2.55
C THR A 40 1.91 0.59 1.62
N CYS A 41 1.85 -0.64 2.12
CA CYS A 41 1.28 -1.77 1.41
C CYS A 41 0.31 -2.53 2.33
N VAL A 42 -0.57 -3.31 1.73
CA VAL A 42 -1.52 -4.17 2.45
C VAL A 42 -1.57 -5.53 1.77
N ALA A 43 -1.77 -6.59 2.55
CA ALA A 43 -1.88 -7.93 2.00
C ALA A 43 -3.14 -8.02 1.13
N TYR A 44 -3.09 -8.80 0.05
CA TYR A 44 -4.31 -9.22 -0.62
C TYR A 44 -5.18 -10.01 0.36
N SER A 45 -6.47 -9.66 0.45
CA SER A 45 -7.44 -10.36 1.31
C SER A 45 -7.65 -11.84 0.93
N TYR A 46 -7.25 -12.21 -0.28
CA TYR A 46 -7.17 -13.59 -0.75
C TYR A 46 -5.92 -13.80 -1.60
N PRO A 47 -5.22 -14.95 -1.52
CA PRO A 47 -3.95 -15.15 -2.21
C PRO A 47 -4.04 -14.93 -3.73
N ILE A 48 -3.22 -14.00 -4.25
CA ILE A 48 -3.17 -13.65 -5.67
C ILE A 48 -2.81 -14.85 -6.56
N GLN A 49 -2.07 -15.81 -6.01
CA GLN A 49 -1.72 -17.08 -6.66
C GLN A 49 -2.96 -17.92 -7.00
N ARG A 50 -4.08 -17.72 -6.31
CA ARG A 50 -5.37 -18.37 -6.60
C ARG A 50 -6.35 -17.47 -7.37
N SER A 51 -5.87 -16.37 -7.95
CA SER A 51 -6.70 -15.46 -8.74
C SER A 51 -7.33 -16.16 -9.94
N LEU A 52 -8.53 -15.68 -10.29
CA LEU A 52 -9.36 -16.22 -11.35
C LEU A 52 -9.54 -15.15 -12.44
N HIS A 53 -9.66 -15.59 -13.69
CA HIS A 53 -10.08 -14.75 -14.81
C HIS A 53 -11.34 -15.34 -15.45
N ILE A 54 -12.13 -14.47 -16.09
CA ILE A 54 -13.33 -14.86 -16.82
C ILE A 54 -13.22 -14.34 -18.26
N VAL A 55 -13.27 -15.24 -19.23
CA VAL A 55 -13.26 -14.92 -20.66
C VAL A 55 -14.43 -15.64 -21.31
N ASP A 56 -15.28 -14.90 -22.04
CA ASP A 56 -16.48 -15.41 -22.68
C ASP A 56 -17.38 -16.25 -21.73
N GLY A 57 -17.50 -15.80 -20.48
CA GLY A 57 -18.29 -16.46 -19.43
C GLY A 57 -17.67 -17.74 -18.86
N ARG A 58 -16.46 -18.12 -19.27
CA ARG A 58 -15.72 -19.27 -18.75
C ARG A 58 -14.71 -18.83 -17.71
N ILE A 59 -14.68 -19.53 -16.57
CA ILE A 59 -13.77 -19.26 -15.47
C ILE A 59 -12.50 -20.10 -15.58
N GLY A 60 -11.35 -19.49 -15.29
CA GLY A 60 -10.05 -20.14 -15.25
C GLY A 60 -9.16 -19.55 -14.16
N MET A 61 -8.14 -20.29 -13.73
CA MET A 61 -7.11 -19.75 -12.83
C MET A 61 -6.08 -18.97 -13.63
N VAL A 62 -5.60 -17.85 -13.07
CA VAL A 62 -4.47 -17.10 -13.62
C VAL A 62 -3.17 -17.90 -13.46
N TYR A 63 -3.01 -18.60 -12.32
CA TYR A 63 -1.87 -19.47 -12.03
C TYR A 63 -2.34 -20.91 -11.77
N PRO A 64 -2.51 -21.74 -12.83
CA PRO A 64 -3.04 -23.10 -12.71
C PRO A 64 -2.22 -24.03 -11.81
N GLU A 65 -0.93 -23.77 -11.62
CA GLU A 65 -0.03 -24.55 -10.77
C GLU A 65 -0.46 -24.56 -9.28
N TYR A 66 -1.22 -23.56 -8.84
CA TYR A 66 -1.72 -23.45 -7.46
C TYR A 66 -3.13 -24.03 -7.28
N MET A 67 -3.68 -24.73 -8.28
CA MET A 67 -5.05 -25.27 -8.24
C MET A 67 -5.36 -26.08 -6.99
N ASN A 68 -4.43 -26.94 -6.59
CA ASN A 68 -4.57 -27.81 -5.42
C ASN A 68 -3.89 -27.24 -4.15
N ALA A 69 -3.29 -26.06 -4.22
CA ALA A 69 -2.66 -25.43 -3.07
C ALA A 69 -3.71 -24.89 -2.09
N ARG A 70 -3.55 -25.14 -0.79
CA ARG A 70 -4.45 -24.56 0.21
C ARG A 70 -4.08 -23.09 0.41
N SER A 71 -5.08 -22.22 0.48
CA SER A 71 -4.86 -20.78 0.60
C SER A 71 -4.02 -20.38 1.82
N GLN A 72 -4.07 -21.18 2.89
CA GLN A 72 -3.31 -20.98 4.13
C GLN A 72 -1.83 -21.34 4.00
N ASP A 73 -1.47 -22.15 2.99
CA ASP A 73 -0.09 -22.60 2.76
C ASP A 73 0.66 -21.68 1.78
N LEU A 74 -0.01 -20.65 1.24
CA LEU A 74 0.55 -19.75 0.25
C LEU A 74 1.21 -18.53 0.92
N GLU A 75 2.34 -18.11 0.35
CA GLU A 75 3.06 -16.90 0.76
C GLU A 75 2.13 -15.67 0.66
N PRO A 76 2.01 -14.86 1.72
CA PRO A 76 1.28 -13.59 1.66
C PRO A 76 1.89 -12.64 0.64
N ILE A 77 1.05 -12.15 -0.27
CA ILE A 77 1.44 -11.14 -1.27
C ILE A 77 0.72 -9.83 -0.96
N TYR A 78 1.37 -8.72 -1.27
CA TYR A 78 0.91 -7.38 -0.94
C TYR A 78 0.63 -6.57 -2.20
N HIS A 79 -0.24 -5.57 -2.07
CA HIS A 79 -0.40 -4.50 -3.05
C HIS A 79 -0.19 -3.14 -2.39
N ASP A 80 0.02 -2.12 -3.23
CA ASP A 80 0.12 -0.74 -2.78
C ASP A 80 -1.18 -0.33 -2.05
N ALA A 81 -1.03 0.28 -0.87
CA ALA A 81 -2.16 0.77 -0.08
C ALA A 81 -2.52 2.23 -0.41
N GLY A 82 -1.75 2.92 -1.26
CA GLY A 82 -2.11 4.22 -1.82
C GLY A 82 -2.25 5.35 -0.80
N GLN A 83 -1.66 5.22 0.39
CA GLN A 83 -1.83 6.22 1.44
C GLN A 83 -0.82 7.36 1.33
N PHE A 84 0.47 7.00 1.42
CA PHE A 84 1.55 7.97 1.36
C PHE A 84 2.86 7.31 0.94
N TYR A 85 3.78 8.15 0.45
CA TYR A 85 5.08 7.77 -0.07
C TYR A 85 6.14 8.74 0.45
N PHE A 86 7.12 8.21 1.19
CA PHE A 86 8.33 8.91 1.58
C PHE A 86 9.45 8.60 0.58
N SER A 87 10.28 9.61 0.28
CA SER A 87 11.53 9.39 -0.44
C SER A 87 12.57 10.46 -0.12
N ARG A 88 13.86 10.10 -0.18
CA ARG A 88 14.95 11.07 -0.24
C ARG A 88 14.81 11.90 -1.51
N ILE A 89 14.96 13.22 -1.40
CA ILE A 89 14.74 14.12 -2.55
C ILE A 89 15.67 13.78 -3.71
N ASN A 90 16.95 13.51 -3.45
CA ASN A 90 17.90 13.12 -4.50
C ASN A 90 17.46 11.84 -5.22
N SER A 91 17.09 10.80 -4.47
CA SER A 91 16.65 9.51 -5.02
C SER A 91 15.34 9.66 -5.81
N PHE A 92 14.39 10.46 -5.32
CA PHE A 92 13.14 10.75 -6.03
C PHE A 92 13.38 11.53 -7.33
N VAL A 93 14.23 12.56 -7.31
CA VAL A 93 14.55 13.38 -8.50
C VAL A 93 15.29 12.56 -9.55
N GLU A 94 16.24 11.73 -9.14
CA GLU A 94 17.01 10.86 -10.04
C GLU A 94 16.12 9.78 -10.66
N SER A 95 15.36 9.04 -9.85
CA SER A 95 14.54 7.92 -10.31
C SER A 95 13.22 8.34 -10.96
N ARG A 96 12.74 9.56 -10.67
CA ARG A 96 11.42 10.09 -11.08
C ARG A 96 10.24 9.22 -10.65
N THR A 97 10.40 8.46 -9.56
CA THR A 97 9.37 7.58 -9.02
C THR A 97 9.60 7.34 -7.52
N PHE A 98 8.55 6.94 -6.80
CA PHE A 98 8.69 6.41 -5.43
C PHE A 98 9.10 4.93 -5.42
N TRP A 99 9.02 4.24 -6.56
CA TRP A 99 9.37 2.83 -6.76
C TRP A 99 10.87 2.64 -7.10
N GLY A 100 11.75 3.29 -6.33
CA GLY A 100 13.19 3.17 -6.51
C GLY A 100 13.71 1.77 -6.16
N LYS A 101 14.99 1.51 -6.47
CA LYS A 101 15.64 0.21 -6.17
C LYS A 101 15.64 -0.15 -4.69
N ASN A 102 15.74 0.87 -3.84
CA ASN A 102 15.94 0.76 -2.39
C ASN A 102 14.67 1.19 -1.64
N THR A 103 13.58 0.46 -1.87
CA THR A 103 12.27 0.83 -1.34
C THR A 103 11.76 -0.21 -0.36
N ALA A 104 11.36 0.24 0.83
CA ALA A 104 10.74 -0.62 1.83
C ALA A 104 9.21 -0.42 1.85
N GLY A 105 8.48 -1.50 2.16
CA GLY A 105 7.05 -1.44 2.43
C GLY A 105 6.76 -1.24 3.92
N LEU A 106 5.80 -0.39 4.25
CA LEU A 106 5.12 -0.38 5.54
C LEU A 106 3.81 -1.16 5.41
N VAL A 107 3.76 -2.36 5.97
CA VAL A 107 2.57 -3.22 5.93
C VAL A 107 1.51 -2.65 6.89
N LEU A 108 0.33 -2.37 6.37
CA LEU A 108 -0.84 -1.92 7.11
C LEU A 108 -1.86 -3.06 7.26
N SER A 109 -2.71 -2.94 8.27
CA SER A 109 -3.88 -3.82 8.37
C SER A 109 -4.97 -3.41 7.38
N GLU A 110 -5.85 -4.33 6.98
CA GLU A 110 -6.99 -4.03 6.09
C GLU A 110 -7.97 -2.99 6.69
N LEU A 111 -7.98 -2.85 8.01
CA LEU A 111 -8.78 -1.84 8.71
C LEU A 111 -8.25 -0.43 8.51
N GLU A 112 -6.94 -0.29 8.27
CA GLU A 112 -6.25 0.99 8.09
C GLU A 112 -6.18 1.42 6.63
N VAL A 113 -6.76 0.67 5.69
CA VAL A 113 -6.67 0.95 4.26
C VAL A 113 -8.05 1.02 3.64
N GLN A 114 -8.33 2.13 2.95
CA GLN A 114 -9.48 2.29 2.07
C GLN A 114 -9.13 3.40 1.09
N ASP A 115 -9.21 3.13 -0.22
CA ASP A 115 -9.10 4.16 -1.24
C ASP A 115 -10.51 4.60 -1.62
N LEU A 116 -10.75 5.91 -1.68
CA LEU A 116 -12.07 6.50 -1.89
C LEU A 116 -12.30 6.81 -3.37
N ASP A 117 -12.56 5.77 -4.16
CA ASP A 117 -12.90 5.90 -5.59
C ASP A 117 -14.41 5.91 -5.85
N THR A 118 -15.17 5.20 -5.02
CA THR A 118 -16.61 4.98 -5.19
C THR A 118 -17.43 5.28 -3.94
N LEU A 119 -18.75 5.39 -4.10
CA LEU A 119 -19.67 5.51 -2.96
C LEU A 119 -19.66 4.27 -2.05
N THR A 120 -19.34 3.10 -2.60
CA THR A 120 -19.16 1.89 -1.78
C THR A 120 -17.94 2.05 -0.88
N ASP A 121 -16.84 2.58 -1.41
CA ASP A 121 -15.63 2.82 -0.63
C ASP A 121 -15.87 3.82 0.50
N TRP A 122 -16.66 4.86 0.24
CA TRP A 122 -17.10 5.80 1.27
C TRP A 122 -17.85 5.09 2.40
N THR A 123 -18.84 4.26 2.05
CA THR A 123 -19.62 3.50 3.04
C THR A 123 -18.73 2.57 3.86
N LEU A 124 -17.79 1.88 3.20
CA LEU A 124 -16.80 1.03 3.86
C LEU A 124 -15.87 1.83 4.77
N ALA A 125 -15.47 3.03 4.37
CA ALA A 125 -14.67 3.92 5.19
C ALA A 125 -15.44 4.35 6.46
N GLU A 126 -16.72 4.71 6.35
CA GLU A 126 -17.54 5.05 7.52
C GLU A 126 -17.63 3.86 8.50
N MET A 127 -17.87 2.65 7.98
CA MET A 127 -17.90 1.43 8.81
C MET A 127 -16.56 1.15 9.50
N LYS A 128 -15.44 1.28 8.78
CA LYS A 128 -14.09 1.12 9.35
C LYS A 128 -13.79 2.19 10.39
N TYR A 129 -14.18 3.44 10.12
CA TYR A 129 -13.99 4.55 11.05
C TYR A 129 -14.71 4.29 12.38
N GLU A 130 -15.97 3.87 12.34
CA GLU A 130 -16.70 3.48 13.54
C GLU A 130 -16.00 2.38 14.32
N LEU A 131 -15.49 1.34 13.64
CA LEU A 131 -14.81 0.23 14.30
C LEU A 131 -13.52 0.67 15.00
N LEU A 132 -12.74 1.56 14.37
CA LEU A 132 -11.47 2.06 14.89
C LEU A 132 -11.63 3.04 16.08
N HIS A 133 -12.82 3.62 16.26
CA HIS A 133 -13.10 4.64 17.28
C HIS A 133 -14.15 4.21 18.31
N ARG A 134 -14.52 2.92 18.34
CA ARG A 134 -15.27 2.32 19.45
C ARG A 134 -14.36 2.07 20.64
#